data_AF-A0A382TIG9-F1
#
_entry.id   AF-A0A382TIG9-F1
#
_cell.length_a   1.000
_cell.length_b   1.000
_cell.length_c   1.000
_cell.angle_alpha   90.00
_cell.angle_beta   90.00
_cell.angle_gamma   90.00
#
_symmetry.space_group_name_H-M   'P 1'
#
loop_
_entity.id
_entity.type
_entity.pdbx_description
1 polymer ?
#
loop_
_entity_poly.entity_id
_entity_poly.type
_entity_poly.pdbx_seq_one_letter_code
_entity_poly.pdbx_strand_id
1 'polypeptide(L)'
;MDTNKKVPKDPGRSLWAVAGRLPLVGMVTAAALAIAPFAGFLNRNREEASFADIWLYAGLYAGALVAVVAAISLVFGRRVGSRWSLLLGWCAFALFWYRDVKSFADGSFLKQVLPAQGPVVWIVATSTILVLVARLSRRSWFPTAAMCFAVTIVVVPLGQYSWFSVSSGDISSMSSSAGPAVVLEHRPDIYFLLLDGFGRQDVLDALYEIDTGPFVEELRQNGFVVADLGLSAHPMTWLSVAAILDQEYQALPSERGRPPTMARQLALMAGE
;
A
#
# COMPACT_ATOMS: atom_id res chain seq x y z
N MET A 1 11.71 45.48 -57.12
CA MET A 1 12.79 45.30 -56.12
C MET A 1 12.11 44.94 -54.81
N ASP A 2 11.99 43.64 -54.58
CA ASP A 2 11.21 43.05 -53.50
C ASP A 2 12.15 42.79 -52.32
N THR A 3 12.00 43.51 -51.21
CA THR A 3 12.80 43.26 -50.00
C THR A 3 11.89 43.03 -48.81
N ASN A 4 11.24 41.85 -48.83
CA ASN A 4 10.63 41.25 -47.67
C ASN A 4 11.72 40.86 -46.65
N LYS A 5 12.13 41.81 -45.82
CA LYS A 5 12.99 41.58 -44.66
C LYS A 5 12.21 40.75 -43.63
N LYS A 6 12.44 39.44 -43.63
CA LYS A 6 12.07 38.56 -42.51
C LYS A 6 12.78 39.07 -41.25
N VAL A 7 12.00 39.66 -40.34
CA VAL A 7 12.43 39.99 -38.98
C VAL A 7 12.85 38.69 -38.28
N PRO A 8 14.05 38.61 -37.68
CA PRO A 8 14.47 37.41 -36.95
C PRO A 8 13.56 37.20 -35.73
N LYS A 9 12.94 36.01 -35.63
CA LYS A 9 12.21 35.58 -34.42
C LYS A 9 13.21 35.42 -33.29
N ASP A 10 13.18 36.34 -32.34
CA ASP A 10 13.95 36.28 -31.10
C ASP A 10 13.57 34.99 -30.32
N PRO A 11 14.49 34.02 -30.15
CA PRO A 11 14.20 32.75 -29.49
C PRO A 11 13.78 32.94 -28.02
N GLY A 12 14.26 34.01 -27.35
CA GLY A 12 13.87 34.32 -25.97
C GLY A 12 12.37 34.62 -25.84
N ARG A 13 11.80 35.37 -26.79
CA ARG A 13 10.38 35.74 -26.80
C ARG A 13 9.44 34.54 -26.96
N SER A 14 9.92 33.47 -27.62
CA SER A 14 9.17 32.22 -27.79
C SER A 14 9.11 31.38 -26.51
N LEU A 15 10.20 31.32 -25.74
CA LEU A 15 10.26 30.59 -24.47
C LEU A 15 9.37 31.22 -23.39
N TRP A 16 9.35 32.55 -23.29
CA TRP A 16 8.45 33.26 -22.37
C TRP A 16 6.97 33.11 -22.75
N ALA A 17 6.66 33.07 -24.05
CA ALA A 17 5.30 32.82 -24.53
C ALA A 17 4.82 31.39 -24.22
N VAL A 18 5.73 30.41 -24.26
CA VAL A 18 5.47 29.01 -23.89
C VAL A 18 5.31 28.87 -22.37
N ALA A 19 6.18 29.49 -21.57
CA ALA A 19 6.11 29.48 -20.11
C ALA A 19 4.80 30.10 -19.59
N GLY A 20 4.31 31.17 -20.25
CA GLY A 20 3.04 31.81 -19.91
C GLY A 20 1.80 30.91 -20.09
N ARG A 21 1.91 29.81 -20.85
CA ARG A 21 0.82 28.84 -21.05
C ARG A 21 0.73 27.77 -19.96
N LEU A 22 1.74 27.61 -19.12
CA LEU A 22 1.77 26.55 -18.11
C LEU A 22 1.02 26.96 -16.82
N PRO A 23 0.07 26.15 -16.33
CA PRO A 23 -0.67 26.42 -15.12
C PRO A 23 0.10 25.92 -13.89
N LEU A 24 1.10 26.69 -13.43
CA LEU A 24 1.96 26.29 -12.29
C LEU A 24 1.18 25.77 -11.07
N VAL A 25 0.18 26.52 -10.59
CA VAL A 25 -0.69 26.12 -9.47
C VAL A 25 -1.37 24.77 -9.74
N GLY A 26 -1.87 24.59 -10.96
CA GLY A 26 -2.53 23.36 -11.37
C GLY A 26 -1.57 22.17 -11.43
N MET A 27 -0.36 22.37 -11.94
CA MET A 27 0.69 21.34 -12.02
C MET A 27 1.17 20.91 -10.64
N VAL A 28 1.38 21.86 -9.72
CA VAL A 28 1.71 21.56 -8.31
C VAL A 28 0.57 20.78 -7.65
N THR A 29 -0.69 21.17 -7.89
CA THR A 29 -1.84 20.44 -7.35
C THR A 29 -1.91 19.00 -7.87
N ALA A 30 -1.72 18.80 -9.18
CA ALA A 30 -1.72 17.48 -9.80
C ALA A 30 -0.58 16.60 -9.25
N ALA A 31 0.63 17.15 -9.14
CA ALA A 31 1.77 16.45 -8.57
C ALA A 31 1.53 16.07 -7.11
N ALA A 32 1.03 16.99 -6.29
CA ALA A 32 0.74 16.73 -4.89
C ALA A 32 -0.33 15.65 -4.71
N LEU A 33 -1.43 15.71 -5.46
CA LEU A 33 -2.47 14.67 -5.43
C LEU A 33 -1.95 13.30 -5.92
N ALA A 34 -1.03 13.28 -6.88
CA ALA A 34 -0.40 12.04 -7.33
C ALA A 34 0.58 11.45 -6.30
N ILE A 35 1.30 12.29 -5.55
CA ILE A 35 2.27 11.86 -4.53
C ILE A 35 1.59 11.50 -3.21
N ALA A 36 0.45 12.11 -2.89
CA ALA A 36 -0.28 11.93 -1.63
C ALA A 36 -0.49 10.48 -1.21
N PRO A 37 -0.93 9.54 -2.08
CA PRO A 37 -1.10 8.14 -1.70
C PRO A 37 0.21 7.48 -1.26
N PHE A 38 1.33 7.82 -1.91
CA PHE A 38 2.66 7.28 -1.60
C PHE A 38 3.18 7.83 -0.27
N ALA A 39 2.95 9.12 0.00
CA ALA A 39 3.28 9.72 1.28
C ALA A 39 2.50 9.07 2.43
N GLY A 40 1.19 8.85 2.23
CA GLY A 40 0.35 8.14 3.20
C GLY A 40 0.76 6.68 3.40
N PHE A 41 1.12 5.98 2.32
CA PHE A 41 1.63 4.61 2.36
C PHE A 41 2.94 4.52 3.14
N LEU A 42 3.91 5.39 2.85
CA LEU A 42 5.19 5.43 3.55
C LEU A 42 4.99 5.66 5.06
N ASN A 43 4.12 6.58 5.45
CA ASN A 43 3.84 6.83 6.86
C ASN A 43 3.12 5.66 7.56
N ARG A 44 2.21 4.96 6.88
CA ARG A 44 1.53 3.78 7.45
C ARG A 44 2.47 2.58 7.59
N ASN A 45 3.47 2.45 6.72
CA ASN A 45 4.43 1.34 6.71
C ASN A 45 5.82 1.79 7.14
N ARG A 46 5.90 2.82 7.99
CA ARG A 46 7.16 3.48 8.38
C ARG A 46 8.15 2.57 9.13
N GLU A 47 7.68 1.45 9.64
CA GLU A 47 8.49 0.43 10.33
C GLU A 47 9.09 -0.60 9.35
N GLU A 48 8.48 -0.77 8.17
CA GLU A 48 8.85 -1.81 7.20
C GLU A 48 9.44 -1.25 5.89
N ALA A 49 9.09 0.00 5.53
CA ALA A 49 9.43 0.59 4.24
C ALA A 49 10.29 1.85 4.40
N SER A 50 11.35 1.94 3.60
CA SER A 50 12.18 3.13 3.52
C SER A 50 11.65 4.12 2.48
N PHE A 51 12.05 5.38 2.60
CA PHE A 51 11.74 6.41 1.62
C PHE A 51 12.20 6.03 0.20
N ALA A 52 13.38 5.42 0.08
CA ALA A 52 14.00 5.07 -1.20
C ALA A 52 13.19 4.02 -1.99
N ASP A 53 12.53 3.12 -1.29
CA ASP A 53 11.78 2.00 -1.90
C ASP A 53 10.57 2.49 -2.71
N ILE A 54 10.01 3.64 -2.31
CA ILE A 54 8.71 4.11 -2.82
C ILE A 54 8.86 5.34 -3.72
N TRP A 55 9.86 6.20 -3.47
CA TRP A 55 9.89 7.54 -4.08
C TRP A 55 10.18 7.56 -5.59
N LEU A 56 10.86 6.54 -6.11
CA LEU A 56 11.05 6.37 -7.55
C LEU A 56 9.69 6.26 -8.26
N TYR A 57 8.79 5.43 -7.75
CA TYR A 57 7.45 5.22 -8.31
C TYR A 57 6.57 6.47 -8.16
N ALA A 58 6.62 7.13 -7.01
CA ALA A 58 5.91 8.38 -6.77
C ALA A 58 6.35 9.48 -7.76
N GLY A 59 7.67 9.59 -7.99
CA GLY A 59 8.26 10.55 -8.92
C GLY A 59 7.89 10.26 -10.38
N LEU A 60 7.96 9.00 -10.81
CA LEU A 60 7.54 8.60 -12.16
C LEU A 60 6.05 8.86 -12.40
N TYR A 61 5.20 8.54 -11.42
CA TYR A 61 3.77 8.75 -11.51
C TYR A 61 3.39 10.23 -11.58
N ALA A 62 3.93 11.04 -10.66
CA ALA A 62 3.71 12.49 -10.66
C ALA A 62 4.30 13.16 -11.90
N GLY A 63 5.49 12.75 -12.32
CA GLY A 63 6.16 13.26 -13.52
C GLY A 63 5.37 12.98 -14.79
N ALA A 64 4.87 11.76 -14.97
CA ALA A 64 4.01 11.39 -16.10
C ALA A 64 2.72 12.23 -16.12
N LEU A 65 2.06 12.40 -14.98
CA LEU A 65 0.85 13.21 -14.87
C LEU A 65 1.12 14.69 -15.20
N VAL A 66 2.19 15.26 -14.66
CA VAL A 66 2.59 16.65 -14.92
C VAL A 66 2.95 16.85 -16.39
N ALA A 67 3.60 15.89 -17.04
CA ALA A 67 3.91 15.93 -18.46
C ALA A 67 2.64 15.94 -19.33
N VAL A 68 1.64 15.12 -19.00
CA VAL A 68 0.32 15.13 -19.67
C VAL A 68 -0.38 16.47 -19.50
N VAL A 69 -0.39 17.02 -18.27
CA VAL A 69 -0.97 18.34 -17.98
C VAL A 69 -0.24 19.44 -18.76
N ALA A 70 1.09 19.39 -18.82
CA ALA A 70 1.89 20.35 -19.58
C ALA A 70 1.54 20.28 -21.07
N ALA A 71 1.44 19.08 -21.66
CA ALA A 71 1.06 18.90 -23.05
C ALA A 71 -0.34 19.49 -23.35
N ILE A 72 -1.34 19.19 -22.50
CA ILE A 72 -2.69 19.78 -22.62
C ILE A 72 -2.62 21.32 -22.52
N SER A 73 -1.81 21.84 -21.60
CA SER A 73 -1.66 23.28 -21.37
C SER A 73 -1.00 24.00 -22.55
N LEU A 74 -0.05 23.35 -23.23
CA LEU A 74 0.64 23.91 -24.39
C LEU A 74 -0.30 24.00 -25.61
N VAL A 75 -1.13 22.97 -25.83
CA VAL A 75 -2.08 22.88 -26.94
C VAL A 75 -3.30 23.77 -26.71
N PHE A 76 -3.94 23.67 -25.54
CA PHE A 76 -5.24 24.29 -25.26
C PHE A 76 -5.17 25.55 -24.37
N GLY A 77 -3.97 25.90 -23.89
CA GLY A 77 -3.70 27.08 -23.08
C GLY A 77 -3.90 26.89 -21.57
N ARG A 78 -3.41 27.87 -20.81
CA ARG A 78 -3.30 27.84 -19.34
C ARG A 78 -4.61 27.56 -18.61
N ARG A 79 -5.72 28.16 -19.06
CA ARG A 79 -7.04 28.00 -18.40
C ARG A 79 -7.56 26.57 -18.52
N VAL A 80 -7.40 25.95 -19.69
CA VAL A 80 -7.81 24.57 -19.93
C VAL A 80 -6.87 23.62 -19.18
N GLY A 81 -5.56 23.85 -19.28
CA GLY A 81 -4.55 23.11 -18.53
C GLY A 81 -4.80 23.07 -17.02
N SER A 82 -5.13 24.21 -16.40
CA SER A 82 -5.41 24.27 -14.96
C SER A 82 -6.67 23.50 -14.54
N ARG A 83 -7.63 23.29 -15.45
CA ARG A 83 -8.83 22.49 -15.15
C ARG A 83 -8.51 21.01 -15.23
N TRP A 84 -7.84 20.60 -16.31
CA TRP A 84 -7.42 19.22 -16.51
C TRP A 84 -6.42 18.76 -15.46
N SER A 85 -5.57 19.65 -14.94
CA SER A 85 -4.68 19.31 -13.83
C SER A 85 -5.43 18.91 -12.56
N LEU A 86 -6.54 19.59 -12.25
CA LEU A 86 -7.38 19.28 -11.09
C LEU A 86 -8.16 17.97 -11.31
N LEU A 87 -8.73 17.78 -12.51
CA LEU A 87 -9.51 16.59 -12.84
C LEU A 87 -8.63 15.34 -12.87
N LEU A 88 -7.51 15.38 -13.62
CA LEU A 88 -6.60 14.24 -13.73
C LEU A 88 -5.88 13.98 -12.39
N GLY A 89 -5.53 15.03 -11.65
CA GLY A 89 -4.98 14.89 -10.29
C GLY A 89 -5.96 14.21 -9.34
N TRP A 90 -7.25 14.57 -9.39
CA TRP A 90 -8.26 13.89 -8.58
C TRP A 90 -8.46 12.43 -9.00
N CYS A 91 -8.53 12.14 -10.31
CA CYS A 91 -8.62 10.76 -10.79
C CYS A 91 -7.42 9.93 -10.32
N ALA A 92 -6.21 10.48 -10.45
CA ALA A 92 -4.97 9.85 -9.99
C ALA A 92 -5.03 9.50 -8.50
N PHE A 93 -5.43 10.47 -7.67
CA PHE A 93 -5.59 10.28 -6.23
C PHE A 93 -6.68 9.28 -5.85
N ALA A 94 -7.86 9.37 -6.48
CA ALA A 94 -9.03 8.56 -6.14
C ALA A 94 -8.84 7.06 -6.38
N LEU A 95 -8.00 6.67 -7.37
CA LEU A 95 -7.68 5.27 -7.65
C LEU A 95 -7.09 4.55 -6.44
N PHE A 96 -6.23 5.21 -5.68
CA PHE A 96 -5.59 4.61 -4.50
C PHE A 96 -6.54 4.48 -3.30
N TRP A 97 -7.67 5.17 -3.31
CA TRP A 97 -8.65 5.17 -2.23
C TRP A 97 -9.82 4.19 -2.46
N TYR A 98 -9.79 3.41 -3.54
CA TYR A 98 -10.85 2.44 -3.85
C TYR A 98 -11.11 1.47 -2.69
N ARG A 99 -10.06 0.89 -2.12
CA ARG A 99 -10.18 -0.10 -1.05
C ARG A 99 -10.78 0.49 0.21
N ASP A 100 -10.33 1.66 0.64
CA ASP A 100 -10.83 2.34 1.85
C ASP A 100 -12.29 2.80 1.68
N VAL A 101 -12.67 3.29 0.49
CA VAL A 101 -14.07 3.64 0.21
C VAL A 101 -14.95 2.39 0.18
N LYS A 102 -14.46 1.30 -0.41
CA LYS A 102 -15.16 0.02 -0.44
C LYS A 102 -15.36 -0.53 0.98
N SER A 103 -14.32 -0.57 1.81
CA SER A 103 -14.42 -1.10 3.17
C SER A 103 -15.39 -0.30 4.03
N PHE A 104 -15.40 1.02 3.88
CA PHE A 104 -16.38 1.90 4.54
C PHE A 104 -17.82 1.63 4.05
N ALA A 105 -18.01 1.50 2.73
CA ALA A 105 -19.32 1.22 2.15
C ALA A 105 -19.88 -0.13 2.64
N ASP A 106 -19.06 -1.18 2.65
CA ASP A 106 -19.45 -2.53 3.05
C ASP A 106 -19.78 -2.63 4.56
N GLY A 107 -19.14 -1.80 5.39
CA GLY A 107 -19.31 -1.76 6.85
C GLY A 107 -20.37 -0.79 7.38
N SER A 108 -21.00 0.02 6.52
CA SER A 108 -21.94 1.06 6.94
C SER A 108 -23.41 0.68 6.68
N PHE A 109 -24.32 1.42 7.30
CA PHE A 109 -25.78 1.30 7.09
C PHE A 109 -26.19 1.45 5.61
N LEU A 110 -25.32 2.01 4.76
CA LEU A 110 -25.52 2.10 3.31
C LEU A 110 -25.80 0.75 2.66
N LYS A 111 -25.28 -0.36 3.22
CA LYS A 111 -25.58 -1.72 2.75
C LYS A 111 -27.07 -2.09 2.86
N GLN A 112 -27.80 -1.46 3.77
CA GLN A 112 -29.25 -1.68 3.97
C GLN A 112 -30.12 -0.81 3.05
N VAL A 113 -29.64 0.38 2.66
CA VAL A 113 -30.43 1.37 1.88
C VAL A 113 -30.15 1.26 0.38
N LEU A 114 -28.91 0.94 0.00
CA LEU A 114 -28.55 0.66 -1.38
C LEU A 114 -27.97 -0.76 -1.45
N PRO A 115 -28.52 -1.65 -2.29
CA PRO A 115 -27.86 -2.90 -2.68
C PRO A 115 -26.63 -2.64 -3.58
N ALA A 116 -25.95 -1.51 -3.37
CA ALA A 116 -24.82 -1.05 -4.16
C ALA A 116 -23.55 -1.70 -3.62
N GLN A 117 -22.99 -2.58 -4.44
CA GLN A 117 -21.67 -3.15 -4.24
C GLN A 117 -20.63 -2.01 -4.16
N GLY A 118 -19.60 -2.13 -3.32
CA GLY A 118 -18.56 -1.11 -3.12
C GLY A 118 -18.04 -0.35 -4.36
N PRO A 119 -17.90 -0.96 -5.56
CA PRO A 119 -17.58 -0.23 -6.79
C PRO A 119 -18.54 0.91 -7.14
N VAL A 120 -19.85 0.72 -6.96
CA VAL A 120 -20.86 1.72 -7.31
C VAL A 120 -20.73 2.95 -6.44
N VAL A 121 -20.54 2.77 -5.13
CA VAL A 121 -20.32 3.87 -4.18
C VAL A 121 -19.07 4.66 -4.54
N TRP A 122 -17.98 3.97 -4.88
CA TRP A 122 -16.74 4.62 -5.30
C TRP A 122 -16.89 5.41 -6.61
N ILE A 123 -17.59 4.86 -7.62
CA ILE A 123 -17.87 5.55 -8.89
C ILE A 123 -18.71 6.81 -8.64
N VAL A 124 -19.78 6.71 -7.84
CA VAL A 124 -20.67 7.84 -7.54
C VAL A 124 -19.92 8.93 -6.77
N ALA A 125 -19.15 8.56 -5.74
CA ALA A 125 -18.35 9.52 -4.96
C ALA A 125 -17.33 10.25 -5.86
N THR A 126 -16.59 9.50 -6.66
CA THR A 126 -15.58 10.06 -7.58
C THR A 126 -16.22 10.96 -8.63
N SER A 127 -17.33 10.52 -9.25
CA SER A 127 -18.05 11.30 -10.25
C SER A 127 -18.62 12.60 -9.67
N THR A 128 -19.17 12.54 -8.45
CA THR A 128 -19.69 13.73 -7.75
C THR A 128 -18.58 14.75 -7.53
N ILE A 129 -17.40 14.30 -7.07
CA ILE A 129 -16.27 15.20 -6.83
C ILE A 129 -15.71 15.76 -8.15
N LEU A 130 -15.62 14.95 -9.20
CA LEU A 130 -15.21 15.43 -10.53
C LEU A 130 -16.17 16.50 -11.08
N VAL A 131 -17.48 16.34 -10.89
CA VAL A 131 -18.48 17.34 -11.28
C VAL A 131 -18.29 18.63 -10.47
N LEU A 132 -18.08 18.52 -9.14
CA LEU A 132 -17.80 19.67 -8.28
C LEU A 132 -16.52 20.39 -8.72
N VAL A 133 -15.42 19.67 -8.94
CA VAL A 133 -14.15 20.22 -9.44
C VAL A 133 -14.35 20.91 -10.79
N ALA A 134 -15.09 20.30 -11.72
CA ALA A 134 -15.39 20.89 -13.02
C ALA A 134 -16.20 22.19 -12.91
N ARG A 135 -17.14 22.27 -11.97
CA ARG A 135 -17.93 23.49 -11.72
C ARG A 135 -17.14 24.57 -10.99
N LEU A 136 -16.47 24.22 -9.91
CA LEU A 136 -15.76 25.17 -9.05
C LEU A 136 -14.45 25.68 -9.67
N SER A 137 -13.81 24.92 -10.57
CA SER A 137 -12.61 25.35 -11.31
C SER A 137 -12.84 26.56 -12.23
N ARG A 138 -14.08 27.01 -12.41
CA ARG A 138 -14.40 28.28 -13.08
C ARG A 138 -14.13 29.49 -12.20
N ARG A 139 -14.07 29.30 -10.88
CA ARG A 139 -13.86 30.36 -9.90
C ARG A 139 -12.37 30.60 -9.69
N SER A 140 -11.97 31.87 -9.55
CA SER A 140 -10.56 32.28 -9.48
C SER A 140 -9.82 31.79 -8.24
N TRP A 141 -10.49 31.63 -7.09
CA TRP A 141 -9.86 31.19 -5.83
C TRP A 141 -9.65 29.68 -5.74
N PHE A 142 -10.44 28.90 -6.47
CA PHE A 142 -10.53 27.45 -6.29
C PHE A 142 -9.21 26.70 -6.61
N PRO A 143 -8.48 26.99 -7.70
CA PRO A 143 -7.21 26.30 -7.97
C PRO A 143 -6.17 26.49 -6.86
N THR A 144 -6.10 27.68 -6.27
CA THR A 144 -5.19 27.96 -5.15
C THR A 144 -5.59 27.19 -3.89
N ALA A 145 -6.89 27.16 -3.58
CA ALA A 145 -7.38 26.38 -2.44
C ALA A 145 -7.17 24.87 -2.63
N ALA A 146 -7.39 24.35 -3.84
CA ALA A 146 -7.13 22.95 -4.18
C ALA A 146 -5.63 22.61 -4.06
N MET A 147 -4.75 23.53 -4.46
CA MET A 147 -3.30 23.37 -4.28
C MET A 147 -2.94 23.29 -2.80
N CYS A 148 -3.42 24.21 -1.97
CA CYS A 148 -3.17 24.19 -0.52
C CYS A 148 -3.63 22.87 0.09
N PHE A 149 -4.86 22.45 -0.23
CA PHE A 149 -5.41 21.18 0.23
C PHE A 149 -4.54 19.97 -0.19
N ALA A 150 -4.16 19.89 -1.46
CA ALA A 150 -3.33 18.81 -1.98
C ALA A 150 -1.95 18.77 -1.32
N VAL A 151 -1.31 19.94 -1.13
CA VAL A 151 -0.01 20.04 -0.45
C VAL A 151 -0.13 19.62 1.01
N THR A 152 -1.17 20.03 1.73
CA THR A 152 -1.40 19.61 3.12
C THR A 152 -1.51 18.10 3.25
N ILE A 153 -2.23 17.44 2.34
CA ILE A 153 -2.37 15.97 2.35
C ILE A 153 -1.01 15.27 2.16
N VAL A 154 -0.06 15.86 1.44
CA VAL A 154 1.28 15.29 1.27
C VAL A 154 2.18 15.60 2.46
N VAL A 155 2.18 16.86 2.92
CA VAL A 155 3.13 17.35 3.93
C VAL A 155 2.86 16.72 5.29
N VAL A 156 1.60 16.52 5.68
CA VAL A 156 1.26 15.94 6.99
C VAL A 156 1.84 14.53 7.18
N PRO A 157 1.56 13.54 6.31
CA PRO A 157 2.12 12.19 6.48
C PRO A 157 3.64 12.16 6.32
N LEU A 158 4.24 13.00 5.45
CA LEU A 158 5.70 13.09 5.37
C LEU A 158 6.32 13.66 6.65
N GLY A 159 5.70 14.68 7.25
CA GLY A 159 6.13 15.22 8.53
C GLY A 159 6.04 14.20 9.66
N GLN A 160 4.96 13.40 9.69
CA GLN A 160 4.81 12.28 10.63
C GLN A 160 5.89 11.21 10.43
N TYR A 161 6.20 10.85 9.18
CA TYR A 161 7.28 9.91 8.87
C TYR A 161 8.66 10.43 9.31
N SER A 162 8.96 11.71 9.02
CA SER A 162 10.22 12.33 9.44
C SER A 162 10.35 12.39 10.96
N TRP A 163 9.26 12.74 11.67
CA TRP A 163 9.25 12.74 13.13
C TRP A 163 9.53 11.36 13.71
N PHE A 164 8.86 10.32 13.19
CA PHE A 164 9.08 8.95 13.60
C PHE A 164 10.52 8.49 13.35
N SER A 165 11.08 8.78 12.17
CA SER A 165 12.44 8.35 11.80
C SER A 165 13.50 8.94 12.73
N VAL A 166 13.32 10.19 13.18
CA VAL A 166 14.23 10.83 14.15
C VAL A 166 14.05 10.25 15.56
N SER A 167 12.82 9.97 15.98
CA SER A 167 12.55 9.37 17.31
C SER A 167 12.95 7.90 17.43
N SER A 168 12.88 7.13 16.34
CA SER A 168 13.18 5.69 16.32
C SER A 168 14.66 5.37 16.05
N GLY A 169 15.46 6.37 15.68
CA GLY A 169 16.91 6.22 15.48
C GLY A 169 17.67 5.69 16.70
N ASP A 170 17.09 5.81 17.89
CA ASP A 170 17.65 5.24 19.13
C ASP A 170 17.38 3.73 19.28
N ILE A 171 16.34 3.17 18.64
CA ILE A 171 15.94 1.76 18.81
C ILE A 171 16.78 0.82 17.90
N SER A 172 17.25 1.30 16.75
CA SER A 172 18.11 0.51 15.84
C SER A 172 19.52 0.24 16.40
N SER A 173 19.88 0.85 17.52
CA SER A 173 21.13 0.58 18.24
C SER A 173 21.09 -0.72 19.07
N MET A 174 19.93 -1.35 19.17
CA MET A 174 19.78 -2.70 19.72
C MET A 174 20.16 -3.75 18.68
N SER A 175 21.38 -3.62 18.12
CA SER A 175 22.07 -4.77 17.54
C SER A 175 22.07 -5.84 18.61
N SER A 176 21.37 -6.95 18.33
CA SER A 176 21.48 -8.20 19.06
C SER A 176 22.95 -8.41 19.41
N SER A 177 23.27 -8.26 20.70
CA SER A 177 24.56 -8.67 21.24
C SER A 177 24.61 -10.17 21.03
N ALA A 178 25.09 -10.57 19.84
CA ALA A 178 25.45 -11.94 19.59
C ALA A 178 26.49 -12.24 20.67
N GLY A 179 26.09 -13.04 21.65
CA GLY A 179 26.99 -13.52 22.69
C GLY A 179 28.25 -14.12 22.06
N PRO A 180 29.33 -14.32 22.84
CA PRO A 180 30.58 -14.84 22.32
C PRO A 180 30.31 -16.04 21.41
N ALA A 181 30.67 -15.90 20.13
CA ALA A 181 30.35 -16.88 19.11
C ALA A 181 30.94 -18.23 19.54
N VAL A 182 30.06 -19.19 19.86
CA VAL A 182 30.48 -20.56 20.15
C VAL A 182 31.11 -21.11 18.87
N VAL A 183 32.43 -21.29 18.89
CA VAL A 183 33.14 -21.92 17.79
C VAL A 183 32.84 -23.41 17.84
N LEU A 184 31.90 -23.84 17.01
CA LEU A 184 31.62 -25.26 16.84
C LEU A 184 32.79 -25.93 16.11
N GLU A 185 33.33 -27.02 16.67
CA GLU A 185 34.37 -27.85 16.04
C GLU A 185 33.89 -28.47 14.72
N HIS A 186 32.58 -28.73 14.61
CA HIS A 186 31.93 -29.23 13.42
C HIS A 186 30.68 -28.40 13.12
N ARG A 187 30.52 -27.96 11.87
CA ARG A 187 29.37 -27.17 11.41
C ARG A 187 28.50 -28.04 10.51
N PRO A 188 27.51 -28.76 11.06
CA PRO A 188 26.61 -29.55 10.23
C PRO A 188 25.73 -28.63 9.37
N ASP A 189 25.35 -29.11 8.18
CA ASP A 189 24.31 -28.46 7.38
C ASP A 189 22.94 -28.71 8.02
N ILE A 190 22.16 -27.65 8.20
CA ILE A 190 20.81 -27.72 8.80
C ILE A 190 19.79 -27.42 7.70
N TYR A 191 18.98 -28.43 7.37
CA TYR A 191 17.88 -28.28 6.42
C TYR A 191 16.59 -28.01 7.17
N PHE A 192 16.05 -26.79 7.02
CA PHE A 192 14.74 -26.42 7.56
C PHE A 192 13.69 -26.47 6.45
N LEU A 193 12.86 -27.52 6.45
CA LEU A 193 11.79 -27.73 5.47
C LEU A 193 10.47 -27.25 6.09
N LEU A 194 9.88 -26.20 5.50
CA LEU A 194 8.60 -25.66 5.94
C LEU A 194 7.54 -25.88 4.86
N LEU A 195 6.50 -26.65 5.20
CA LEU A 195 5.37 -26.93 4.32
C LEU A 195 4.18 -26.04 4.71
N ASP A 196 3.55 -25.38 3.74
CA ASP A 196 2.39 -24.53 3.98
C ASP A 196 1.08 -25.33 3.91
N GLY A 197 0.27 -25.23 4.96
CA GLY A 197 -1.02 -25.93 5.03
C GLY A 197 -0.97 -27.46 5.14
N PHE A 198 0.17 -28.06 5.51
CA PHE A 198 0.27 -29.50 5.73
C PHE A 198 -0.30 -29.89 7.11
N GLY A 199 -1.39 -30.66 7.11
CA GLY A 199 -2.09 -31.06 8.33
C GLY A 199 -1.43 -32.24 9.06
N ARG A 200 -1.75 -32.37 10.35
CA ARG A 200 -1.37 -33.54 11.16
C ARG A 200 -2.10 -34.80 10.68
N GLN A 201 -1.48 -35.97 10.81
CA GLN A 201 -2.01 -37.24 10.27
C GLN A 201 -3.45 -37.52 10.70
N ASP A 202 -3.72 -37.45 12.00
CA ASP A 202 -5.05 -37.67 12.59
C ASP A 202 -6.10 -36.68 12.07
N VAL A 203 -5.71 -35.42 11.86
CA VAL A 203 -6.60 -34.38 11.30
C VAL A 203 -6.87 -34.62 9.82
N LEU A 204 -5.86 -35.00 9.04
CA LEU A 204 -5.99 -35.30 7.62
C LEU A 204 -6.88 -36.53 7.38
N ASP A 205 -6.72 -37.56 8.19
CA ASP A 205 -7.56 -38.75 8.13
C ASP A 205 -9.00 -38.42 8.54
N ALA A 206 -9.21 -37.79 9.71
CA ALA A 206 -10.55 -37.54 10.25
C ALA A 206 -11.39 -36.55 9.44
N LEU A 207 -10.78 -35.55 8.79
CA LEU A 207 -11.50 -34.51 8.06
C LEU A 207 -11.52 -34.70 6.55
N TYR A 208 -10.52 -35.37 5.99
CA TYR A 208 -10.33 -35.48 4.55
C TYR A 208 -10.19 -36.92 4.05
N GLU A 209 -10.20 -37.93 4.93
CA GLU A 209 -10.01 -39.35 4.60
C GLU A 209 -8.66 -39.60 3.89
N ILE A 210 -7.63 -38.82 4.26
CA ILE A 210 -6.28 -38.93 3.72
C ILE A 210 -5.38 -39.60 4.75
N ASP A 211 -5.01 -40.86 4.49
CA ASP A 211 -4.07 -41.61 5.31
C ASP A 211 -2.62 -41.27 4.96
N THR A 212 -1.93 -40.57 5.86
CA THR A 212 -0.49 -40.29 5.79
C THR A 212 0.34 -41.17 6.73
N GLY A 213 -0.27 -42.15 7.40
CA GLY A 213 0.39 -43.04 8.36
C GLY A 213 1.62 -43.77 7.84
N PRO A 214 1.60 -44.36 6.62
CA PRO A 214 2.78 -45.00 6.05
C PRO A 214 3.98 -44.05 5.93
N PHE A 215 3.74 -42.80 5.53
CA PHE A 215 4.79 -41.78 5.39
C PHE A 215 5.36 -41.38 6.76
N VAL A 216 4.49 -41.17 7.75
CA VAL A 216 4.91 -40.84 9.12
C VAL A 216 5.75 -41.96 9.73
N GLU A 217 5.38 -43.22 9.49
CA GLU A 217 6.13 -44.38 9.99
C GLU A 217 7.50 -44.52 9.30
N GLU A 218 7.58 -44.25 8.00
CA GLU A 218 8.85 -44.20 7.28
C GLU A 218 9.78 -43.11 7.84
N LEU A 219 9.25 -41.93 8.20
CA LEU A 219 10.06 -40.89 8.87
C LEU A 219 10.62 -41.38 10.20
N ARG A 220 9.80 -42.03 11.05
CA ARG A 220 10.27 -42.59 12.32
C ARG A 220 11.34 -43.66 12.13
N GLN A 221 11.16 -44.55 11.16
CA GLN A 221 12.14 -45.59 10.83
C GLN A 221 13.48 -45.02 10.36
N ASN A 222 13.47 -43.86 9.69
CA ASN A 222 14.67 -43.12 9.29
C ASN A 222 15.29 -42.28 10.44
N GLY A 223 14.78 -42.40 11.67
CA GLY A 223 15.32 -41.72 12.85
C GLY A 223 14.80 -40.30 13.08
N PHE A 224 13.77 -39.85 12.34
CA PHE A 224 13.13 -38.58 12.60
C PHE A 224 12.20 -38.67 13.83
N VAL A 225 12.18 -37.60 14.62
CA VAL A 225 11.20 -37.43 15.70
C VAL A 225 9.95 -36.80 15.09
N VAL A 226 8.82 -37.49 15.22
CA VAL A 226 7.50 -36.98 14.79
C VAL A 226 6.67 -36.65 16.03
N ALA A 227 6.17 -35.41 16.11
CA ALA A 227 5.34 -34.95 17.22
C ALA A 227 3.85 -35.20 16.94
N ASP A 228 3.27 -36.19 17.62
CA ASP A 228 1.89 -36.65 17.38
C ASP A 228 0.82 -35.61 17.76
N LEU A 229 1.16 -34.64 18.61
CA LEU A 229 0.28 -33.55 19.05
C LEU A 229 0.92 -32.17 18.78
N GLY A 230 1.81 -32.09 17.80
CA GLY A 230 2.40 -30.82 17.37
C GLY A 230 1.33 -29.85 16.87
N LEU A 231 1.37 -28.60 17.33
CA LEU A 231 0.51 -27.52 16.90
C LEU A 231 1.34 -26.38 16.31
N SER A 232 0.83 -25.75 15.26
CA SER A 232 1.38 -24.48 14.77
C SER A 232 1.21 -23.39 15.83
N ALA A 233 2.19 -22.48 15.93
CA ALA A 233 2.09 -21.33 16.83
C ALA A 233 0.84 -20.47 16.55
N HIS A 234 0.46 -20.35 15.27
CA HIS A 234 -0.75 -19.65 14.83
C HIS A 234 -1.41 -20.37 13.66
N PRO A 235 -2.75 -20.30 13.52
CA PRO A 235 -3.46 -20.90 12.38
C PRO A 235 -3.32 -20.10 11.07
N MET A 236 -2.53 -19.03 11.05
CA MET A 236 -2.31 -18.16 9.89
C MET A 236 -0.83 -18.13 9.53
N THR A 237 -0.49 -18.37 8.27
CA THR A 237 0.89 -18.47 7.77
C THR A 237 1.75 -17.27 8.18
N TRP A 238 1.27 -16.04 8.00
CA TRP A 238 2.06 -14.83 8.30
C TRP A 238 2.38 -14.65 9.80
N LEU A 239 1.51 -15.12 10.70
CA LEU A 239 1.80 -15.12 12.14
C LEU A 239 2.67 -16.32 12.55
N SER A 240 2.45 -17.49 11.94
CA SER A 240 3.19 -18.71 12.29
C SER A 240 4.65 -18.63 11.84
N VAL A 241 4.92 -18.07 10.66
CA VAL A 241 6.28 -17.91 10.15
C VAL A 241 7.06 -16.92 11.03
N ALA A 242 6.47 -15.77 11.34
CA ALA A 242 7.09 -14.80 12.24
C ALA A 242 7.39 -15.42 13.61
N ALA A 243 6.46 -16.18 14.19
CA ALA A 243 6.67 -16.86 15.46
C ALA A 243 7.82 -17.90 15.44
N ILE A 244 8.04 -18.60 14.32
CA ILE A 244 9.15 -19.54 14.18
C ILE A 244 10.49 -18.81 14.12
N LEU A 245 10.56 -17.70 13.36
CA LEU A 245 11.80 -16.95 13.13
C LEU A 245 12.23 -16.13 14.35
N ASP A 246 11.27 -15.48 15.00
CA ASP A 246 11.52 -14.67 16.20
C ASP A 246 11.58 -15.53 17.47
N GLN A 247 11.14 -16.79 17.39
CA GLN A 247 10.93 -17.68 18.53
C GLN A 247 10.01 -17.09 19.61
N GLU A 248 9.07 -16.23 19.22
CA GLU A 248 8.15 -15.53 20.11
C GLU A 248 6.71 -15.51 19.56
N TYR A 249 5.71 -15.57 20.46
CA TYR A 249 4.30 -15.50 20.06
C TYR A 249 3.90 -14.07 19.66
N GLN A 250 3.54 -13.89 18.38
CA GLN A 250 3.08 -12.61 17.82
C GLN A 250 1.69 -12.17 18.33
N ALA A 251 0.89 -13.11 18.86
CA ALA A 251 -0.41 -12.83 19.44
C ALA A 251 -0.69 -13.82 20.57
N LEU A 252 -1.22 -13.32 21.68
CA LEU A 252 -1.64 -14.16 22.81
C LEU A 252 -3.12 -14.51 22.68
N PRO A 253 -3.56 -15.68 23.19
CA PRO A 253 -4.98 -16.00 23.28
C PRO A 253 -5.74 -14.91 24.05
N SER A 254 -6.78 -14.35 23.45
CA SER A 254 -7.75 -13.47 24.13
C SER A 254 -8.97 -14.25 24.59
N GLU A 255 -9.84 -13.65 25.39
CA GLU A 255 -11.07 -14.30 25.84
C GLU A 255 -11.87 -14.84 24.65
N ARG A 256 -12.19 -16.14 24.68
CA ARG A 256 -12.86 -16.87 23.61
C ARG A 256 -14.14 -16.15 23.17
N GLY A 257 -14.15 -15.60 21.96
CA GLY A 257 -15.37 -15.17 21.29
C GLY A 257 -16.33 -16.34 21.05
N ARG A 258 -17.62 -16.04 20.83
CA ARG A 258 -18.70 -17.04 20.63
C ARG A 258 -18.28 -18.12 19.60
N PRO A 259 -18.51 -19.41 19.88
CA PRO A 259 -18.05 -20.47 18.99
C PRO A 259 -18.89 -20.49 17.71
N PRO A 260 -18.28 -20.32 16.51
CA PRO A 260 -18.87 -20.81 15.29
C PRO A 260 -18.72 -22.34 15.22
N THR A 261 -19.28 -22.97 14.19
CA THR A 261 -19.06 -24.38 13.77
C THR A 261 -17.60 -24.87 13.83
N MET A 262 -16.65 -23.93 13.85
CA MET A 262 -15.21 -24.08 14.10
C MET A 262 -14.85 -24.81 15.41
N ALA A 263 -15.72 -24.84 16.43
CA ALA A 263 -15.40 -25.47 17.72
C ALA A 263 -15.08 -26.97 17.62
N ARG A 264 -15.81 -27.72 16.80
CA ARG A 264 -15.54 -29.16 16.59
C ARG A 264 -14.25 -29.39 15.82
N GLN A 265 -13.97 -28.52 14.83
CA GLN A 265 -12.74 -28.59 14.04
C GLN A 265 -11.52 -28.22 14.90
N LEU A 266 -11.66 -27.23 15.78
CA LEU A 266 -10.62 -26.83 16.73
C LEU A 266 -10.35 -27.90 17.79
N ALA A 267 -11.37 -28.61 18.29
CA ALA A 267 -11.19 -29.73 19.21
C ALA A 267 -10.35 -30.84 18.56
N LEU A 268 -10.71 -31.25 17.34
CA LEU A 268 -9.93 -32.23 16.57
C LEU A 268 -8.50 -31.76 16.33
N MET A 269 -8.30 -30.49 15.96
CA MET A 269 -6.94 -29.93 15.80
C MET A 269 -6.15 -29.95 17.13
N ALA A 270 -6.81 -29.66 18.26
CA ALA A 270 -6.21 -29.67 19.59
C ALA A 270 -5.91 -31.09 20.12
N GLY A 271 -6.40 -32.14 19.45
CA GLY A 271 -6.27 -33.53 19.92
C GLY A 271 -7.25 -33.88 21.04
N GLU A 272 -8.39 -33.20 21.12
CA GLU A 272 -9.50 -33.45 22.05
C GLU A 272 -10.64 -34.25 21.41
#